data_AF-A0A2P8H4L9-F1
#
_entry.id   AF-A0A2P8H4L9-F1
#
_cell.length_a   1.000
_cell.length_b   1.000
_cell.length_c   1.000
_cell.angle_alpha   90.00
_cell.angle_beta   90.00
_cell.angle_gamma   90.00
#
_symmetry.space_group_name_H-M   'P 1'
#
loop_
_entity.id
_entity.type
_entity.pdbx_description
1 polymer ?
#
loop_
_entity_poly.entity_id
_entity_poly.type
_entity_poly.pdbx_seq_one_letter_code
_entity_poly.pdbx_strand_id
1 'polypeptide(L)'
;MLTEDELIWIRETLSDYKSDGIKESFYYRVQIETEREANKENVRMELDQLRMSETLYRPEELIKLRIKTERAKLGIENFAGIYIIYNHVRDMFYIGQAVNLFDRAYGHFRLNKGSKEIYDDYKYGDDFYISLIKLENTSFSTLNELEDNAIRAYNSLIPYGYNKNSGNLIDKALFSNAKFYTIADLIINDIKDTDLMASLTNMVTRREYLHNLYREYKLPYNLPFHVGMMDAIKDYHKTNKKSMKKKE
;
A
#
# COMPACT_ATOMS: atom_id res chain seq x y z
N MET A 1 13.54 11.55 23.57
CA MET A 1 13.65 13.02 23.47
C MET A 1 14.72 13.32 22.44
N LEU A 2 14.46 14.20 21.46
CA LEU A 2 15.41 14.56 20.40
C LEU A 2 16.70 15.17 20.99
N THR A 3 17.84 14.78 20.42
CA THR A 3 19.17 15.31 20.77
C THR A 3 19.39 16.71 20.19
N GLU A 4 20.32 17.50 20.75
CA GLU A 4 20.59 18.84 20.21
C GLU A 4 21.16 18.78 18.77
N ASP A 5 21.95 17.75 18.45
CA ASP A 5 22.47 17.54 17.09
C ASP A 5 21.33 17.29 16.08
N GLU A 6 20.35 16.45 16.46
CA GLU A 6 19.13 16.25 15.65
C GLU A 6 18.34 17.55 15.52
N LEU A 7 18.19 18.32 16.59
CA LEU A 7 17.46 19.59 16.57
C LEU A 7 18.15 20.64 15.67
N ILE A 8 19.48 20.73 15.71
CA ILE A 8 20.26 21.60 14.81
C ILE A 8 20.00 21.18 13.36
N TRP A 9 20.14 19.89 13.05
CA TRP A 9 19.93 19.37 11.70
C TRP A 9 18.50 19.60 11.19
N ILE A 10 17.49 19.44 12.04
CA ILE A 10 16.09 19.73 11.73
C ILE A 10 15.92 21.22 11.41
N ARG A 11 16.46 22.12 12.25
CA ARG A 11 16.34 23.57 12.05
C ARG A 11 16.98 24.01 10.73
N GLU A 12 18.17 23.49 10.41
CA GLU A 12 18.85 23.78 9.14
C GLU A 12 18.02 23.28 7.95
N THR A 13 17.58 22.03 7.99
CA THR A 13 16.82 21.40 6.91
C THR A 13 15.48 22.11 6.64
N LEU A 14 14.77 22.53 7.68
CA LEU A 14 13.50 23.25 7.53
C LEU A 14 13.69 24.71 7.05
N SER A 15 14.84 25.33 7.35
CA SER A 15 15.20 26.70 6.91
C SER A 15 15.62 26.77 5.44
N ASP A 16 16.33 25.75 4.95
CA ASP A 16 16.92 25.73 3.61
C ASP A 16 15.93 25.42 2.49
N TYR A 17 14.67 25.13 2.81
CA TYR A 17 13.66 24.77 1.82
C TYR A 17 13.22 25.99 0.99
N LYS A 18 13.75 26.12 -0.22
CA LYS A 18 13.28 27.07 -1.26
C LYS A 18 12.34 26.34 -2.20
N SER A 19 11.15 26.89 -2.45
CA SER A 19 10.07 26.23 -3.21
C SER A 19 10.29 26.19 -4.73
N ASP A 20 11.49 26.49 -5.21
CA ASP A 20 11.69 27.16 -6.50
C ASP A 20 12.24 26.21 -7.57
N GLY A 21 11.91 24.91 -7.52
CA GLY A 21 12.40 23.90 -8.46
C GLY A 21 11.55 22.63 -8.54
N ILE A 22 11.99 21.66 -9.36
CA ILE A 22 11.34 20.34 -9.53
C ILE A 22 11.02 19.76 -8.16
N LYS A 23 9.73 19.46 -7.90
CA LYS A 23 9.25 19.01 -6.59
C LYS A 23 10.01 17.76 -6.17
N GLU A 24 10.73 17.81 -5.06
CA GLU A 24 11.59 16.72 -4.59
C GLU A 24 10.78 15.46 -4.15
N SER A 25 9.43 15.56 -4.05
CA SER A 25 8.49 14.43 -4.06
C SER A 25 8.65 13.52 -5.29
N PHE A 26 9.07 14.09 -6.41
CA PHE A 26 9.37 13.35 -7.64
C PHE A 26 10.56 12.42 -7.42
N TYR A 27 11.64 12.90 -6.81
CA TYR A 27 12.82 12.09 -6.52
C TYR A 27 12.52 11.00 -5.49
N TYR A 28 11.75 11.30 -4.45
CA TYR A 28 11.31 10.29 -3.48
C TYR A 28 10.48 9.18 -4.14
N ARG A 29 9.51 9.55 -5.00
CA ARG A 29 8.74 8.57 -5.75
C ARG A 29 9.65 7.73 -6.66
N VAL A 30 10.57 8.36 -7.38
CA VAL A 30 11.53 7.66 -8.25
C VAL A 30 12.40 6.70 -7.44
N GLN A 31 12.85 7.08 -6.25
CA GLN A 31 13.64 6.20 -5.38
C GLN A 31 12.83 4.99 -4.92
N ILE A 32 11.61 5.19 -4.43
CA ILE A 32 10.71 4.08 -4.04
C ILE A 32 10.42 3.16 -5.22
N GLU A 33 10.10 3.72 -6.38
CA GLU A 33 9.87 2.94 -7.60
C GLU A 33 11.11 2.12 -7.96
N THR A 34 12.30 2.71 -7.84
CA THR A 34 13.58 2.04 -8.11
C THR A 34 13.83 0.90 -7.12
N GLU A 35 13.62 1.13 -5.83
CA GLU A 35 13.79 0.12 -4.78
C GLU A 35 12.80 -1.05 -4.97
N ARG A 36 11.55 -0.76 -5.31
CA ARG A 36 10.54 -1.79 -5.61
C ARG A 36 10.86 -2.58 -6.87
N GLU A 37 11.30 -1.91 -7.93
CA GLU A 37 11.77 -2.60 -9.14
C GLU A 37 12.99 -3.50 -8.85
N ALA A 38 13.92 -3.03 -8.02
CA ALA A 38 15.08 -3.82 -7.62
C ALA A 38 14.69 -5.07 -6.80
N ASN A 39 13.63 -4.98 -5.99
CA ASN A 39 13.16 -6.07 -5.14
C ASN A 39 12.13 -7.00 -5.79
N LYS A 40 11.69 -6.72 -7.01
CA LYS A 40 10.52 -7.42 -7.60
C LYS A 40 10.71 -8.92 -7.76
N GLU A 41 11.92 -9.40 -7.99
CA GLU A 41 12.23 -10.84 -8.10
C GLU A 41 12.07 -11.55 -6.74
N ASN A 42 12.49 -10.91 -5.65
CA ASN A 42 12.30 -11.45 -4.30
C ASN A 42 10.81 -11.51 -3.95
N VAL A 43 10.07 -10.45 -4.29
CA VAL A 43 8.61 -10.43 -4.14
C VAL A 43 7.96 -11.52 -4.98
N ARG A 44 8.42 -11.71 -6.22
CA ARG A 44 7.91 -12.76 -7.11
C ARG A 44 8.09 -14.14 -6.49
N MET A 45 9.27 -14.41 -5.94
CA MET A 45 9.56 -15.66 -5.24
C MET A 45 8.67 -15.89 -4.01
N GLU A 46 8.51 -14.87 -3.15
CA GLU A 46 7.60 -14.94 -1.98
C GLU A 46 6.17 -15.28 -2.42
N LEU A 47 5.66 -14.57 -3.42
CA LEU A 47 4.29 -14.75 -3.88
C LEU A 47 4.09 -16.08 -4.62
N ASP A 48 5.03 -16.54 -5.43
CA ASP A 48 4.92 -17.85 -6.10
C ASP A 48 4.94 -19.00 -5.08
N GLN A 49 5.76 -18.91 -4.03
CA GLN A 49 5.73 -19.90 -2.93
C GLN A 49 4.35 -19.96 -2.26
N LEU A 50 3.76 -18.81 -1.97
CA LEU A 50 2.40 -18.75 -1.44
C LEU A 50 1.39 -19.34 -2.42
N ARG A 51 1.46 -18.99 -3.72
CA ARG A 51 0.58 -19.54 -4.75
C ARG A 51 0.69 -21.06 -4.88
N MET A 52 1.87 -21.63 -4.71
CA MET A 52 2.08 -23.08 -4.75
C MET A 52 1.51 -23.79 -3.52
N SER A 53 1.42 -23.09 -2.39
CA SER A 53 0.85 -23.62 -1.15
C SER A 53 -0.66 -23.44 -1.01
N GLU A 54 -1.24 -22.48 -1.76
CA GLU A 54 -2.65 -22.12 -1.71
C GLU A 54 -3.47 -22.82 -2.79
N THR A 55 -4.79 -22.91 -2.59
CA THR A 55 -5.70 -23.47 -3.59
C THR A 55 -5.73 -22.61 -4.86
N LEU A 56 -5.49 -23.24 -6.00
CA LEU A 56 -5.65 -22.64 -7.32
C LEU A 56 -7.10 -22.81 -7.79
N TYR A 57 -7.73 -21.71 -8.22
CA TYR A 57 -9.12 -21.72 -8.67
C TYR A 57 -9.26 -21.46 -10.16
N ARG A 58 -10.24 -22.08 -10.80
CA ARG A 58 -10.76 -21.67 -12.11
C ARG A 58 -11.95 -20.70 -11.95
N PRO A 59 -12.27 -19.90 -12.99
CA PRO A 59 -13.42 -18.98 -12.95
C PRO A 59 -14.74 -19.63 -12.50
N GLU A 60 -14.99 -20.87 -12.94
CA GLU A 60 -16.21 -21.65 -12.66
C GLU A 60 -16.28 -22.18 -11.23
N GLU A 61 -15.14 -22.27 -10.55
CA GLU A 61 -15.08 -22.65 -9.14
C GLU A 61 -15.32 -21.42 -8.27
N LEU A 62 -14.75 -20.28 -8.69
CA LEU A 62 -14.82 -19.01 -7.98
C LEU A 62 -16.26 -18.45 -7.90
N ILE A 63 -17.11 -18.74 -8.90
CA ILE A 63 -18.53 -18.34 -8.87
C ILE A 63 -19.28 -18.90 -7.65
N LYS A 64 -18.98 -20.14 -7.26
CA LYS A 64 -19.60 -20.79 -6.08
C LYS A 64 -19.10 -20.14 -4.82
N LEU A 65 -17.79 -19.87 -4.76
CA LEU A 65 -17.14 -19.22 -3.65
C LEU A 65 -17.49 -17.74 -3.52
N ARG A 66 -18.18 -17.11 -4.46
CA ARG A 66 -18.78 -15.77 -4.25
C ARG A 66 -20.00 -15.82 -3.32
N ILE A 67 -20.70 -16.94 -3.24
CA ILE A 67 -21.92 -17.06 -2.44
C ILE A 67 -21.53 -17.33 -0.97
N LYS A 68 -21.94 -16.42 -0.06
CA LYS A 68 -21.59 -16.51 1.37
C LYS A 68 -21.99 -17.84 2.00
N THR A 69 -23.18 -18.35 1.70
CA THR A 69 -23.68 -19.62 2.26
C THR A 69 -22.86 -20.82 1.79
N GLU A 70 -22.42 -20.83 0.52
CA GLU A 70 -21.58 -21.91 -0.02
C GLU A 70 -20.18 -21.87 0.60
N ARG A 71 -19.59 -20.68 0.75
CA ARG A 71 -18.32 -20.52 1.48
C ARG A 71 -18.43 -21.01 2.94
N ALA A 72 -19.51 -20.66 3.63
CA ALA A 72 -19.72 -21.03 5.03
C ALA A 72 -19.80 -22.56 5.21
N LYS A 73 -20.44 -23.29 4.29
CA LYS A 73 -20.48 -24.76 4.30
C LYS A 73 -19.09 -25.40 4.20
N LEU A 74 -18.16 -24.72 3.54
CA LEU A 74 -16.78 -25.15 3.36
C LEU A 74 -15.85 -24.64 4.47
N GLY A 75 -16.37 -23.90 5.46
CA GLY A 75 -15.55 -23.25 6.49
C GLY A 75 -14.63 -22.16 5.94
N ILE A 76 -14.94 -21.61 4.76
CA ILE A 76 -14.12 -20.59 4.11
C ILE A 76 -14.66 -19.21 4.49
N GLU A 77 -13.83 -18.42 5.16
CA GLU A 77 -14.12 -17.00 5.39
C GLU A 77 -13.59 -16.12 4.26
N ASN A 78 -14.19 -14.95 4.08
CA ASN A 78 -13.63 -13.95 3.19
C ASN A 78 -12.51 -13.19 3.89
N PHE A 79 -11.53 -12.72 3.12
CA PHE A 79 -10.34 -12.09 3.68
C PHE A 79 -9.80 -10.98 2.80
N ALA A 80 -9.03 -10.10 3.43
CA ALA A 80 -8.32 -9.02 2.78
C ALA A 80 -7.00 -9.54 2.18
N GLY A 81 -6.74 -9.20 0.93
CA GLY A 81 -5.53 -9.61 0.25
C GLY A 81 -5.49 -9.19 -1.22
N ILE A 82 -4.73 -9.93 -2.01
CA ILE A 82 -4.71 -9.80 -3.48
C ILE A 82 -5.23 -11.06 -4.15
N TYR A 83 -5.75 -10.88 -5.37
CA TYR A 83 -6.03 -11.95 -6.31
C TYR A 83 -5.12 -11.80 -7.53
N ILE A 84 -4.58 -12.92 -7.98
CA ILE A 84 -3.69 -13.02 -9.14
C ILE A 84 -4.44 -13.86 -10.17
N ILE A 85 -4.83 -13.23 -11.27
CA ILE A 85 -5.46 -13.90 -12.41
C ILE A 85 -4.37 -14.13 -13.45
N TYR A 86 -4.13 -15.38 -13.80
CA TYR A 86 -3.17 -15.81 -14.80
C TYR A 86 -3.92 -16.32 -16.03
N ASN A 87 -3.77 -15.65 -17.17
CA ASN A 87 -4.16 -16.20 -18.47
C ASN A 87 -3.02 -17.12 -18.95
N HIS A 88 -3.28 -18.42 -18.96
CA HIS A 88 -2.28 -19.41 -19.33
C HIS A 88 -1.99 -19.43 -20.83
N VAL A 89 -2.98 -19.10 -21.66
CA VAL A 89 -2.84 -19.10 -23.13
C VAL A 89 -1.94 -17.96 -23.59
N ARG A 90 -2.04 -16.80 -22.94
CA ARG A 90 -1.27 -15.59 -23.29
C ARG A 90 -0.03 -15.36 -22.46
N ASP A 91 0.16 -16.17 -21.42
CA ASP A 91 1.18 -15.97 -20.38
C ASP A 91 1.15 -14.57 -19.76
N MET A 92 -0.07 -14.07 -19.47
CA MET A 92 -0.31 -12.72 -18.96
C MET A 92 -0.95 -12.75 -17.59
N PHE A 93 -0.59 -11.78 -16.75
CA PHE A 93 -1.11 -11.65 -15.39
C PHE A 93 -2.01 -10.42 -15.23
N TYR A 94 -2.95 -10.52 -14.30
CA TYR A 94 -3.65 -9.40 -13.70
C TYR A 94 -3.61 -9.54 -12.18
N ILE A 95 -3.33 -8.44 -11.51
CA ILE A 95 -3.30 -8.35 -10.05
C ILE A 95 -4.37 -7.38 -9.61
N GLY A 96 -5.14 -7.73 -8.59
CA GLY A 96 -6.02 -6.78 -7.93
C GLY A 96 -6.10 -7.03 -6.43
N GLN A 97 -6.45 -5.99 -5.68
CA GLN A 97 -6.71 -6.10 -4.24
C GLN A 97 -8.21 -6.07 -3.89
N ALA A 98 -8.54 -6.67 -2.75
CA ALA A 98 -9.83 -6.44 -2.10
C ALA A 98 -9.79 -6.77 -0.61
N VAL A 99 -10.71 -6.16 0.15
CA VAL A 99 -11.09 -6.64 1.49
C VAL A 99 -11.96 -7.91 1.40
N ASN A 100 -12.61 -8.11 0.26
CA ASN A 100 -13.46 -9.26 -0.05
C ASN A 100 -13.04 -9.82 -1.42
N LEU A 101 -12.13 -10.80 -1.43
CA LEU A 101 -11.45 -11.26 -2.66
C LEU A 101 -12.36 -11.97 -3.66
N PHE A 102 -13.15 -12.94 -3.22
CA PHE A 102 -13.90 -13.82 -4.11
C PHE A 102 -14.80 -13.06 -5.11
N ASP A 103 -15.58 -12.10 -4.61
CA ASP A 103 -16.51 -11.31 -5.42
C ASP A 103 -15.79 -10.39 -6.41
N ARG A 104 -14.65 -9.83 -5.99
CA ARG A 104 -13.83 -8.92 -6.81
C ARG A 104 -13.11 -9.68 -7.91
N ALA A 105 -12.45 -10.79 -7.58
CA ALA A 105 -11.76 -11.66 -8.52
C ALA A 105 -12.72 -12.23 -9.58
N TYR A 106 -13.88 -12.76 -9.15
CA TYR A 106 -14.89 -13.26 -10.10
C TYR A 106 -15.50 -12.15 -10.97
N GLY A 107 -15.50 -10.90 -10.50
CA GLY A 107 -16.01 -9.75 -11.25
C GLY A 107 -15.37 -9.57 -12.63
N HIS A 108 -14.12 -10.01 -12.82
CA HIS A 108 -13.41 -9.93 -14.10
C HIS A 108 -13.95 -10.87 -15.18
N PHE A 109 -14.63 -11.95 -14.78
CA PHE A 109 -15.22 -12.93 -15.69
C PHE A 109 -16.70 -12.63 -15.99
N ARG A 110 -17.15 -11.40 -15.69
CA ARG A 110 -18.51 -10.91 -15.93
C ARG A 110 -18.50 -9.72 -16.88
N LEU A 111 -19.48 -9.71 -17.78
CA LEU A 111 -19.73 -8.59 -18.67
C LEU A 111 -19.86 -7.28 -17.88
N ASN A 112 -19.10 -6.25 -18.28
CA ASN A 112 -19.14 -4.88 -17.76
C ASN A 112 -18.83 -4.70 -16.26
N LYS A 113 -18.06 -5.58 -15.62
CA LYS A 113 -17.76 -5.49 -14.16
C LYS A 113 -16.28 -5.32 -13.81
N GLY A 114 -15.37 -5.89 -14.60
CA GLY A 114 -13.92 -5.82 -14.37
C GLY A 114 -13.16 -5.37 -15.62
N SER A 115 -11.93 -5.87 -15.79
CA SER A 115 -11.15 -5.66 -17.03
C SER A 115 -11.92 -6.26 -18.21
N LYS A 116 -12.18 -5.42 -19.21
CA LYS A 116 -12.83 -5.82 -20.46
C LYS A 116 -11.96 -6.84 -21.21
N GLU A 117 -10.65 -6.62 -21.17
CA GLU A 117 -9.64 -7.45 -21.84
C GLU A 117 -9.64 -8.88 -21.28
N ILE A 118 -9.67 -9.04 -19.95
CA ILE A 118 -9.82 -10.37 -19.31
C ILE A 118 -11.15 -11.02 -19.69
N TYR A 119 -12.26 -10.26 -19.64
CA TYR A 119 -13.57 -10.81 -19.97
C TYR A 119 -13.66 -11.27 -21.43
N ASP A 120 -13.09 -10.49 -22.36
CA ASP A 120 -13.07 -10.83 -23.78
C ASP A 120 -12.26 -12.11 -23.99
N ASP A 121 -11.03 -12.18 -23.48
CA ASP A 121 -10.16 -13.36 -23.61
C ASP A 121 -10.81 -14.62 -23.01
N TYR A 122 -11.42 -14.49 -21.82
CA TYR A 122 -12.18 -15.58 -21.20
C TYR A 122 -13.37 -16.03 -22.07
N LYS A 123 -14.12 -15.08 -22.65
CA LYS A 123 -15.25 -15.39 -23.54
C LYS A 123 -14.79 -16.07 -24.83
N TYR A 124 -13.57 -15.79 -25.31
CA TYR A 124 -12.98 -16.45 -26.46
C TYR A 124 -12.38 -17.83 -26.14
N GLY A 125 -12.40 -18.25 -24.88
CA GLY A 125 -12.02 -19.60 -24.45
C GLY A 125 -10.59 -19.73 -23.92
N ASP A 126 -9.91 -18.61 -23.62
CA ASP A 126 -8.61 -18.67 -22.96
C ASP A 126 -8.74 -19.30 -21.56
N ASP A 127 -7.75 -20.11 -21.17
CA ASP A 127 -7.69 -20.75 -19.86
C ASP A 127 -7.14 -19.80 -18.79
N PHE A 128 -7.88 -19.65 -17.69
CA PHE A 128 -7.51 -18.80 -16.56
C PHE A 128 -7.35 -19.57 -15.26
N TYR A 129 -6.36 -19.15 -14.47
CA TYR A 129 -6.12 -19.62 -13.12
C TYR A 129 -6.07 -18.45 -12.15
N ILE A 130 -6.72 -18.59 -11.00
CA ILE A 130 -6.85 -17.55 -9.99
C ILE A 130 -6.20 -18.03 -8.70
N SER A 131 -5.21 -17.29 -8.22
CA SER A 131 -4.64 -17.46 -6.88
C SER A 131 -5.14 -16.35 -5.95
N LEU A 132 -5.48 -16.69 -4.71
CA LEU A 132 -5.93 -15.73 -3.69
C LEU A 132 -4.90 -15.72 -2.57
N ILE A 133 -4.30 -14.58 -2.29
CA ILE A 133 -3.24 -14.45 -1.27
C ILE A 133 -3.71 -13.47 -0.19
N LYS A 134 -3.75 -13.95 1.05
CA LYS A 134 -4.09 -13.12 2.21
C LYS A 134 -2.99 -12.11 2.50
N LEU A 135 -3.35 -10.88 2.84
CA LEU A 135 -2.40 -9.87 3.29
C LEU A 135 -1.65 -10.29 4.57
N GLU A 136 -2.28 -11.09 5.44
CA GLU A 136 -1.62 -11.56 6.67
C GLU A 136 -0.53 -12.60 6.45
N ASN A 137 -0.51 -13.24 5.27
CA ASN A 137 0.47 -14.25 4.89
C ASN A 137 1.69 -13.64 4.17
N THR A 138 1.76 -12.32 4.04
CA THR A 138 2.85 -11.63 3.34
C THR A 138 3.62 -10.70 4.26
N SER A 139 4.79 -10.27 3.80
CA SER A 139 5.62 -9.28 4.49
C SER A 139 5.05 -7.84 4.47
N PHE A 140 4.00 -7.59 3.69
CA PHE A 140 3.47 -6.25 3.45
C PHE A 140 2.47 -5.78 4.51
N SER A 141 2.49 -4.48 4.79
CA SER A 141 1.63 -3.90 5.82
C SER A 141 0.27 -3.43 5.30
N THR A 142 0.15 -3.18 3.99
CA THR A 142 -1.08 -2.67 3.38
C THR A 142 -1.41 -3.37 2.07
N LEU A 143 -2.71 -3.39 1.73
CA LEU A 143 -3.16 -3.94 0.45
C LEU A 143 -2.62 -3.15 -0.77
N ASN A 144 -2.44 -1.83 -0.63
CA ASN A 144 -1.89 -1.00 -1.70
C ASN A 144 -0.43 -1.34 -1.98
N GLU A 145 0.35 -1.52 -0.91
CA GLU A 145 1.77 -1.89 -1.02
C GLU A 145 1.93 -3.30 -1.61
N LEU A 146 1.13 -4.25 -1.14
CA LEU A 146 1.10 -5.61 -1.68
C LEU A 146 0.68 -5.62 -3.16
N GLU A 147 -0.35 -4.87 -3.55
CA GLU A 147 -0.82 -4.79 -4.94
C GLU A 147 0.25 -4.19 -5.88
N ASP A 148 0.86 -3.06 -5.53
CA ASP A 148 1.87 -2.41 -6.37
C ASP A 148 3.11 -3.30 -6.55
N ASN A 149 3.63 -3.87 -5.45
CA ASN A 149 4.79 -4.76 -5.52
C ASN A 149 4.46 -6.04 -6.31
N ALA A 150 3.26 -6.60 -6.16
CA ALA A 150 2.82 -7.74 -6.96
C ALA A 150 2.68 -7.39 -8.44
N ILE A 151 2.12 -6.23 -8.81
CA ILE A 151 2.03 -5.80 -10.22
C ILE A 151 3.41 -5.75 -10.88
N ARG A 152 4.41 -5.22 -10.16
CA ARG A 152 5.80 -5.17 -10.65
C ARG A 152 6.44 -6.56 -10.74
N ALA A 153 6.28 -7.37 -9.70
CA ALA A 153 6.81 -8.74 -9.62
C ALA A 153 6.26 -9.66 -10.72
N TYR A 154 5.01 -9.44 -11.13
CA TYR A 154 4.36 -10.20 -12.20
C TYR A 154 4.46 -9.54 -13.58
N ASN A 155 5.12 -8.37 -13.68
CA ASN A 155 5.16 -7.54 -14.88
C ASN A 155 3.76 -7.39 -15.51
N SER A 156 2.75 -7.17 -14.68
CA SER A 156 1.35 -7.32 -15.10
C SER A 156 0.78 -6.06 -15.76
N LEU A 157 1.59 -5.02 -15.96
CA LEU A 157 1.19 -3.80 -16.64
C LEU A 157 1.09 -4.02 -18.16
N ILE A 158 0.12 -3.35 -18.80
CA ILE A 158 0.08 -3.26 -20.26
C ILE A 158 1.42 -2.68 -20.77
N PRO A 159 2.04 -3.27 -21.81
CA PRO A 159 1.50 -4.31 -22.71
C PRO A 159 1.76 -5.77 -22.30
N TYR A 160 2.46 -6.03 -21.19
CA TYR A 160 2.90 -7.37 -20.78
C TYR A 160 1.90 -8.11 -19.88
N GLY A 161 0.94 -7.39 -19.31
CA GLY A 161 -0.20 -7.96 -18.60
C GLY A 161 -1.47 -7.12 -18.78
N TYR A 162 -2.45 -7.31 -17.89
CA TYR A 162 -3.77 -6.68 -17.99
C TYR A 162 -3.96 -5.44 -17.11
N ASN A 163 -3.06 -5.15 -16.17
CA ASN A 163 -3.14 -3.97 -15.31
C ASN A 163 -2.87 -2.69 -16.11
N LYS A 164 -3.70 -1.66 -15.92
CA LYS A 164 -3.53 -0.34 -16.57
C LYS A 164 -2.63 0.61 -15.79
N ASN A 165 -2.48 0.37 -14.49
CA ASN A 165 -1.68 1.14 -13.55
C ASN A 165 -1.14 0.21 -12.46
N SER A 166 -0.14 0.67 -11.70
CA SER A 166 0.48 -0.12 -10.63
C SER A 166 -0.33 -0.13 -9.32
N GLY A 167 -1.67 -0.03 -9.43
CA GLY A 167 -2.59 -0.06 -8.29
C GLY A 167 -2.82 1.31 -7.65
N ASN A 168 -3.49 1.29 -6.48
CA ASN A 168 -3.86 2.50 -5.75
C ASN A 168 -2.80 2.91 -4.72
N LEU A 169 -1.55 3.12 -5.15
CA LEU A 169 -0.68 3.89 -4.28
C LEU A 169 -1.27 5.30 -4.17
N ILE A 170 -1.69 5.68 -2.97
CA ILE A 170 -1.84 7.09 -2.64
C ILE A 170 -0.41 7.63 -2.61
N ASP A 171 0.12 7.94 -3.79
CA ASP A 171 1.28 8.81 -4.00
C ASP A 171 0.88 10.25 -3.69
N LYS A 172 0.30 10.47 -2.50
CA LYS A 172 0.48 11.76 -1.87
C LYS A 172 1.77 11.60 -1.10
N ALA A 173 2.88 11.88 -1.76
CA ALA A 173 4.12 12.10 -1.06
C ALA A 173 3.79 13.10 0.07
N LEU A 174 3.82 12.62 1.32
CA LEU A 174 3.45 13.42 2.49
C LEU A 174 4.32 14.67 2.55
N PHE A 175 5.55 14.50 2.09
CA PHE A 175 6.53 15.55 1.97
C PHE A 175 7.03 15.67 0.54
N SER A 176 7.30 16.91 0.18
CA SER A 176 8.01 17.26 -1.05
C SER A 176 9.51 17.03 -0.93
N ASN A 177 10.06 16.58 0.19
CA ASN A 177 11.49 16.48 0.45
C ASN A 177 11.81 15.17 1.19
N ALA A 178 12.84 14.43 0.77
CA ALA A 178 13.21 13.15 1.39
C ALA A 178 13.66 13.31 2.85
N LYS A 179 14.42 14.38 3.15
CA LYS A 179 14.84 14.72 4.52
C LYS A 179 13.64 15.00 5.42
N PHE A 180 12.53 15.51 4.90
CA PHE A 180 11.31 15.68 5.69
C PHE A 180 10.71 14.35 6.14
N TYR A 181 10.84 13.27 5.37
CA TYR A 181 10.46 11.93 5.85
C TYR A 181 11.34 11.52 7.02
N THR A 182 12.66 11.68 6.92
CA THR A 182 13.59 11.38 8.01
C THR A 182 13.28 12.19 9.26
N ILE A 183 13.01 13.50 9.13
CA ILE A 183 12.60 14.34 10.26
C ILE A 183 11.29 13.85 10.87
N ALA A 184 10.30 13.54 10.04
CA ALA A 184 9.01 13.03 10.50
C ALA A 184 9.16 11.71 11.25
N ASP A 185 9.99 10.79 10.75
CA ASP A 185 10.27 9.52 11.39
C ASP A 185 10.99 9.69 12.72
N LEU A 186 11.96 10.60 12.82
CA LEU A 186 12.61 10.93 14.09
C LEU A 186 11.58 11.43 15.12
N ILE A 187 10.77 12.41 14.75
CA ILE A 187 9.76 12.97 15.66
C ILE A 187 8.70 11.92 16.03
N ILE A 188 8.22 11.13 15.07
CA ILE A 188 7.24 10.07 15.34
C ILE A 188 7.86 9.04 16.29
N ASN A 189 9.08 8.57 16.03
CA ASN A 189 9.76 7.62 16.89
C ASN A 189 10.00 8.16 18.31
N ASP A 190 10.15 9.47 18.46
CA ASP A 190 10.31 10.11 19.77
C ASP A 190 9.04 10.02 20.63
N ILE A 191 7.86 10.08 20.00
CA ILE A 191 6.57 10.13 20.70
C ILE A 191 5.76 8.84 20.59
N LYS A 192 6.16 7.89 19.72
CA LYS A 192 5.29 6.78 19.27
C LYS A 192 4.69 5.91 20.38
N ASP A 193 5.41 5.77 21.49
CA ASP A 193 5.06 4.93 22.64
C ASP A 193 4.58 5.75 23.85
N THR A 194 4.13 6.99 23.62
CA THR A 194 3.68 7.92 24.67
C THR A 194 2.18 8.18 24.63
N ASP A 195 1.61 8.60 25.77
CA ASP A 195 0.21 9.08 25.86
C ASP A 195 -0.04 10.29 24.95
N LEU A 196 1.00 11.09 24.71
CA LEU A 196 0.94 12.22 23.78
C LEU A 196 0.56 11.72 22.39
N MET A 197 1.28 10.76 21.82
CA MET A 197 0.93 10.20 20.51
C MET A 197 -0.49 9.62 20.52
N ALA A 198 -0.86 8.84 21.55
CA ALA A 198 -2.21 8.28 21.66
C ALA A 198 -3.33 9.34 21.60
N SER A 199 -3.06 10.56 22.10
CA SER A 199 -4.01 11.68 22.08
C SER A 199 -4.20 12.36 20.71
N LEU A 200 -3.26 12.19 19.75
CA LEU A 200 -3.23 12.89 18.45
C LEU A 200 -4.20 12.31 17.40
N THR A 201 -5.44 12.11 17.82
CA THR A 201 -6.46 11.37 17.07
C THR A 201 -7.12 12.16 15.95
N ASN A 202 -7.06 13.50 15.98
CA ASN A 202 -7.77 14.37 15.05
C ASN A 202 -6.90 15.55 14.57
N MET A 203 -7.43 16.37 13.66
CA MET A 203 -6.69 17.48 13.06
C MET A 203 -6.34 18.57 14.07
N VAL A 204 -7.22 18.85 15.04
CA VAL A 204 -7.03 19.91 16.05
C VAL A 204 -5.86 19.54 16.95
N THR A 205 -5.92 18.35 17.56
CA THR A 205 -4.87 17.82 18.45
C THR A 205 -3.50 17.74 17.76
N ARG A 206 -3.43 17.28 16.50
CA ARG A 206 -2.18 17.26 15.72
C ARG A 206 -1.64 18.65 15.45
N ARG A 207 -2.50 19.62 15.12
CA ARG A 207 -2.09 21.00 14.86
C ARG A 207 -1.54 21.65 16.13
N GLU A 208 -2.22 21.45 17.26
CA GLU A 208 -1.77 21.98 18.56
C GLU A 208 -0.42 21.39 18.97
N TYR A 209 -0.26 20.07 18.81
CA TYR A 209 1.02 19.40 19.02
C TYR A 209 2.14 20.02 18.18
N LEU A 210 1.93 20.15 16.86
CA LEU A 210 2.95 20.75 15.98
C LEU A 210 3.22 22.21 16.35
N HIS A 211 2.20 22.99 16.70
CA HIS A 211 2.41 24.36 17.14
C HIS A 211 3.31 24.43 18.39
N ASN A 212 3.08 23.54 19.36
CA ASN A 212 3.91 23.43 20.56
C ASN A 212 5.32 22.95 20.22
N LEU A 213 5.47 21.94 19.36
CA LEU A 213 6.77 21.40 18.91
C LEU A 213 7.65 22.48 18.29
N TYR A 214 7.08 23.27 17.36
CA TYR A 214 7.81 24.36 16.70
C TYR A 214 8.23 25.43 17.70
N ARG A 215 7.37 25.75 18.67
CA ARG A 215 7.66 26.75 19.71
C ARG A 215 8.73 26.28 20.69
N GLU A 216 8.59 25.07 21.20
CA GLU A 216 9.48 24.46 22.19
C GLU A 216 10.90 24.32 21.63
N TYR A 217 11.02 23.76 20.43
CA TYR A 217 12.32 23.51 19.80
C TYR A 217 12.81 24.66 18.91
N LYS A 218 12.09 25.79 18.88
CA LYS A 218 12.40 26.96 18.06
C LYS A 218 12.63 26.60 16.59
N LEU A 219 11.77 25.74 16.04
CA LEU A 219 11.86 25.29 14.66
C LEU A 219 11.37 26.40 13.72
N PRO A 220 12.03 26.61 12.57
CA PRO A 220 11.57 27.55 11.56
C PRO A 220 10.25 27.05 10.95
N TYR A 221 9.28 27.95 10.75
CA TYR A 221 7.99 27.57 10.19
C TYR A 221 8.14 27.12 8.73
N ASN A 222 7.75 25.87 8.45
CA ASN A 222 7.76 25.29 7.12
C ASN A 222 6.39 24.66 6.85
N LEU A 223 5.57 25.31 6.02
CA LEU A 223 4.20 24.89 5.76
C LEU A 223 4.10 23.51 5.10
N PRO A 224 4.90 23.17 4.06
CA PRO A 224 4.91 21.82 3.50
C PRO A 224 5.21 20.73 4.53
N PHE A 225 6.23 20.93 5.38
CA PHE A 225 6.55 19.99 6.45
C PHE A 225 5.41 19.92 7.48
N HIS A 226 4.86 21.06 7.90
CA HIS A 226 3.78 21.10 8.88
C HIS A 226 2.54 20.33 8.40
N VAL A 227 2.15 20.48 7.13
CA VAL A 227 1.01 19.74 6.55
C VAL A 227 1.33 18.25 6.43
N GLY A 228 2.50 17.91 5.89
CA GLY A 228 2.93 16.53 5.74
C GLY A 228 3.03 15.79 7.08
N MET A 229 3.49 16.45 8.13
CA MET A 229 3.63 15.87 9.46
C MET A 229 2.27 15.56 10.12
N MET A 230 1.26 16.41 9.90
CA MET A 230 -0.11 16.09 10.33
C MET A 230 -0.64 14.82 9.65
N ASP A 231 -0.37 14.65 8.36
CA ASP A 231 -0.78 13.46 7.61
C ASP A 231 0.07 12.23 8.01
N ALA A 232 1.36 12.38 8.30
CA ALA A 232 2.23 11.31 8.79
C ALA A 232 1.76 10.74 10.14
N ILE A 233 1.43 11.61 11.11
CA ILE A 233 0.86 11.19 12.42
C ILE A 233 -0.49 10.47 12.22
N LYS A 234 -1.33 10.99 11.32
CA LYS A 234 -2.61 10.35 10.97
C LYS A 234 -2.38 8.94 10.39
N ASP A 235 -1.40 8.78 9.52
CA ASP A 235 -1.11 7.51 8.88
C ASP A 235 -0.47 6.51 9.86
N TYR A 236 0.39 6.95 10.77
CA TYR A 236 0.88 6.13 11.90
C TYR A 236 -0.28 5.52 12.69
N HIS A 237 -1.29 6.32 13.08
CA HIS A 237 -2.45 5.81 13.79
C HIS A 237 -3.28 4.81 12.98
N LYS A 238 -3.41 5.00 11.67
CA LYS A 238 -4.13 4.03 10.82
C LYS A 238 -3.40 2.69 10.77
N THR A 239 -2.08 2.71 10.67
CA THR A 239 -1.26 1.50 10.61
C THR A 239 -1.30 0.75 11.95
N ASN A 240 -1.17 1.46 13.08
CA ASN A 240 -1.22 0.81 14.40
C ASN A 240 -2.60 0.34 14.85
N LYS A 241 -3.69 1.04 14.46
CA LYS A 241 -5.04 0.50 14.70
C LYS A 241 -5.29 -0.82 13.95
N LYS A 242 -4.61 -1.03 12.82
CA LYS A 242 -4.68 -2.29 12.07
C LYS A 242 -3.83 -3.39 12.71
N SER A 243 -2.69 -3.06 13.32
CA SER A 243 -1.83 -4.05 14.01
C SER A 243 -2.45 -4.54 15.33
N MET A 244 -3.17 -3.68 16.06
CA MET A 244 -3.88 -4.07 17.29
C MET A 244 -5.07 -4.99 17.02
N LYS A 245 -5.85 -4.74 15.95
CA LYS A 245 -6.97 -5.60 15.54
C LYS A 245 -6.56 -6.97 14.99
N LYS A 246 -5.28 -7.19 14.71
CA LYS A 246 -4.72 -8.50 14.29
C LYS A 246 -4.27 -9.36 15.48
N LYS A 247 -4.25 -8.81 16.71
CA LYS A 247 -3.81 -9.50 17.94
C LYS A 247 -4.97 -9.93 18.85
N GLU A 248 -6.20 -9.58 18.50
CA GLU A 248 -7.45 -10.00 19.15
C GLU A 248 -8.14 -11.07 18.32
#